data_AF-A0A7R9LRZ1-F1
#
_entry.id   AF-A0A7R9LRZ1-F1
#
_cell.length_a   1.000
_cell.length_b   1.000
_cell.length_c   1.000
_cell.angle_alpha   90.00
_cell.angle_beta   90.00
_cell.angle_gamma   90.00
#
_symmetry.space_group_name_H-M   'P 1'
#
loop_
_entity.id
_entity.type
_entity.pdbx_description
1 polymer ?
#
loop_
_entity_poly.entity_id
_entity_poly.type
_entity_poly.pdbx_seq_one_letter_code
_entity_poly.pdbx_strand_id
1 'polypeptide(L)'
;MAPFRWGRSLLESYPSVFSFGRFTKTGPTREQIMAATFRLLIVGKGWSEKLSEPTDKPTETPNKTVMVEVTGFDPGYRATSTCLVQSGITGGVFTPGLLFEGTGIFDRLKAHNLYINLVDK
;
A
#
# COMPACT_ATOMS: atom_id res chain seq x y z
N MET A 1 -6.86 -18.41 3.41
CA MET A 1 -6.10 -19.07 4.49
C MET A 1 -6.28 -20.58 4.34
N ALA A 2 -5.23 -21.39 4.24
CA ALA A 2 -5.40 -22.84 4.05
C ALA A 2 -5.98 -23.50 5.33
N PRO A 3 -7.14 -24.19 5.24
CA PRO A 3 -7.91 -24.60 6.42
C PRO A 3 -7.25 -25.71 7.24
N PHE A 4 -6.46 -26.57 6.60
CA PHE A 4 -5.83 -27.72 7.24
C PHE A 4 -4.39 -27.43 7.66
N ARG A 5 -4.03 -27.79 8.90
CA ARG A 5 -2.66 -27.64 9.45
C ARG A 5 -1.61 -28.34 8.59
N TRP A 6 -1.91 -29.56 8.13
CA TRP A 6 -1.03 -30.32 7.26
C TRP A 6 -0.77 -29.62 5.92
N GLY A 7 -1.82 -29.13 5.27
CA GLY A 7 -1.70 -28.39 4.01
C GLY A 7 -0.85 -27.12 4.15
N ARG A 8 -1.02 -26.37 5.26
CA ARG A 8 -0.17 -25.20 5.55
C ARG A 8 1.31 -25.58 5.69
N SER A 9 1.59 -26.60 6.49
CA SER A 9 2.95 -27.10 6.71
C SER A 9 3.61 -27.56 5.41
N LEU A 10 2.84 -28.16 4.50
CA LEU A 10 3.32 -28.62 3.20
C LEU A 10 3.64 -27.45 2.26
N LEU A 11 2.75 -26.46 2.15
CA LEU A 11 2.96 -25.25 1.35
C LEU A 11 4.17 -24.43 1.84
N GLU A 12 4.34 -24.31 3.15
CA GLU A 12 5.47 -23.60 3.77
C GLU A 12 6.80 -24.35 3.59
N SER A 13 6.75 -25.69 3.59
CA SER A 13 7.95 -26.52 3.42
C SER A 13 8.45 -26.55 1.97
N TYR A 14 7.55 -26.43 0.99
CA TYR A 14 7.88 -26.54 -0.44
C TYR A 14 7.30 -25.39 -1.28
N PRO A 15 7.58 -24.12 -0.93
CA PRO A 15 7.00 -22.98 -1.64
C PRO A 15 7.38 -22.98 -3.12
N SER A 16 8.57 -23.46 -3.49
CA SER A 16 9.01 -23.57 -4.88
C SER A 16 8.22 -24.57 -5.70
N VAL A 17 7.81 -25.71 -5.11
CA VAL A 17 7.01 -26.71 -5.82
C VAL A 17 5.62 -26.15 -6.11
N PHE A 18 4.97 -25.57 -5.10
CA PHE A 18 3.61 -25.06 -5.22
C PHE A 18 3.49 -23.72 -5.94
N SER A 19 4.61 -23.02 -6.15
CA SER A 19 4.67 -21.78 -6.94
C SER A 19 5.35 -21.95 -8.29
N PHE A 20 5.64 -23.18 -8.73
CA PHE A 20 6.37 -23.46 -9.98
C PHE A 20 7.70 -22.70 -10.08
N GLY A 21 8.44 -22.63 -8.98
CA GLY A 21 9.74 -21.97 -8.88
C GLY A 21 9.67 -20.45 -8.73
N ARG A 22 8.46 -19.85 -8.63
CA ARG A 22 8.32 -18.38 -8.50
C ARG A 22 8.68 -17.87 -7.11
N PHE A 23 8.40 -18.65 -6.08
CA PHE A 23 8.75 -18.37 -4.69
C PHE A 23 9.74 -19.41 -4.17
N THR A 24 10.78 -18.95 -3.49
CA THR A 24 11.80 -19.80 -2.87
C THR A 24 11.91 -19.45 -1.38
N LYS A 25 12.42 -20.37 -0.57
CA LYS A 25 12.67 -20.10 0.86
C LYS A 25 13.73 -19.01 1.08
N THR A 26 14.66 -18.87 0.14
CA THR A 26 15.72 -17.86 0.18
C THR A 26 15.22 -16.47 -0.21
N GLY A 27 14.03 -16.37 -0.80
CA GLY A 27 13.49 -15.12 -1.33
C GLY A 27 14.24 -14.60 -2.57
N PRO A 28 13.93 -13.37 -3.00
CA PRO A 28 14.62 -12.71 -4.11
C PRO A 28 16.06 -12.33 -3.75
N THR A 29 16.94 -12.26 -4.75
CA THR A 29 18.32 -11.80 -4.54
C THR A 29 18.37 -10.31 -4.26
N ARG A 30 19.48 -9.83 -3.69
CA ARG A 30 19.65 -8.41 -3.37
C ARG A 30 19.59 -7.54 -4.63
N GLU A 31 20.16 -8.01 -5.73
CA GLU A 31 20.17 -7.33 -7.02
C GLU A 31 18.74 -7.19 -7.56
N GLN A 32 17.94 -8.26 -7.44
CA GLN A 32 16.52 -8.23 -7.83
C GLN A 32 15.73 -7.21 -7.00
N ILE A 33 15.94 -7.15 -5.69
CA ILE A 33 15.31 -6.16 -4.81
C ILE A 33 15.76 -4.74 -5.18
N MET A 34 17.05 -4.55 -5.49
CA MET A 34 17.59 -3.22 -5.83
C MET A 34 17.10 -2.71 -7.19
N ALA A 35 16.88 -3.61 -8.16
CA ALA A 35 16.35 -3.27 -9.48
C ALA A 35 14.82 -3.17 -9.52
N ALA A 36 14.12 -3.75 -8.54
CA ALA A 36 12.67 -3.75 -8.53
C ALA A 36 12.09 -2.36 -8.22
N THR A 37 11.03 -2.03 -8.95
CA THR A 37 10.18 -0.85 -8.75
C THR A 37 8.73 -1.29 -8.77
N PHE A 38 7.84 -0.53 -8.15
CA PHE A 38 6.40 -0.75 -8.27
C PHE A 38 5.66 0.51 -8.69
N ARG A 39 4.49 0.27 -9.27
CA ARG A 39 3.46 1.26 -9.58
C ARG A 39 2.14 0.69 -9.09
N LEU A 40 1.52 1.39 -8.15
CA LEU A 40 0.22 1.04 -7.56
C LEU A 40 -0.78 2.14 -7.93
N LEU A 41 -1.87 1.76 -8.58
CA LEU A 41 -3.00 2.66 -8.83
C LEU A 41 -4.10 2.38 -7.81
N ILE A 42 -4.40 3.38 -6.99
CA ILE A 42 -5.48 3.35 -6.00
C ILE A 42 -6.66 4.12 -6.59
N VAL A 43 -7.81 3.46 -6.72
CA VAL A 43 -9.04 4.07 -7.25
C VAL A 43 -10.06 4.16 -6.14
N GLY A 44 -10.34 5.39 -5.70
CA GLY A 44 -11.41 5.69 -4.75
C GLY A 44 -12.67 6.16 -5.47
N LYS A 45 -13.83 5.64 -5.08
CA LYS A 45 -15.14 6.15 -5.49
C LYS A 45 -15.86 6.74 -4.29
N GLY A 46 -16.46 7.90 -4.45
CA GLY A 46 -17.20 8.59 -3.41
C GLY A 46 -18.24 9.54 -3.99
N TRP A 47 -18.70 10.49 -3.18
CA TRP A 47 -19.71 11.46 -3.54
C TRP A 47 -19.11 12.86 -3.63
N SER A 48 -19.59 13.64 -4.60
CA SER A 48 -19.22 15.05 -4.75
C SER A 48 -19.98 15.95 -3.77
N GLU A 49 -21.19 15.56 -3.40
CA GLU A 49 -22.02 16.27 -2.43
C GLU A 49 -21.50 16.05 -1.00
N LYS A 50 -21.42 17.13 -0.24
CA LYS A 50 -21.11 17.09 1.18
C LYS A 50 -22.43 16.98 1.94
N LEU A 51 -22.56 15.93 2.75
CA LEU A 51 -23.71 15.76 3.62
C LEU A 51 -23.74 16.85 4.70
N SER A 52 -24.95 17.28 5.05
CA SER A 52 -25.21 18.31 6.06
C SER A 52 -24.77 17.84 7.44
N GLU A 53 -25.17 16.61 7.81
CA GLU A 53 -24.80 15.98 9.06
C GLU A 53 -23.91 14.74 8.84
N PRO A 54 -22.94 14.47 9.73
CA PRO A 54 -22.04 13.30 9.61
C PRO A 54 -22.75 11.93 9.65
N THR A 55 -23.96 11.88 10.19
CA THR A 55 -24.78 10.67 10.32
C THR A 55 -25.66 10.40 9.11
N ASP A 56 -25.78 11.36 8.20
CA ASP A 56 -26.62 11.21 7.02
C ASP A 56 -26.03 10.16 6.08
N LYS A 57 -26.91 9.54 5.29
CA LYS A 57 -26.51 8.58 4.27
C LYS A 57 -26.69 9.22 2.89
N PRO A 58 -25.72 9.06 1.98
CA PRO A 58 -25.90 9.50 0.60
C PRO A 58 -27.09 8.78 -0.03
N THR A 59 -27.98 9.53 -0.67
CA THR A 59 -29.16 9.00 -1.37
C THR A 59 -28.80 8.45 -2.74
N GLU A 60 -27.77 9.02 -3.38
CA GLU A 60 -27.31 8.64 -4.70
C GLU A 60 -26.17 7.62 -4.65
N THR A 61 -25.87 6.98 -5.78
CA THR A 61 -24.67 6.16 -5.92
C THR A 61 -23.40 7.03 -6.02
N PRO A 62 -22.20 6.53 -5.66
CA PRO A 62 -20.96 7.30 -5.76
C PRO A 62 -20.75 7.90 -7.16
N ASN A 63 -20.70 9.23 -7.25
CA ASN A 63 -20.60 9.99 -8.50
C ASN A 63 -19.22 10.64 -8.74
N LYS A 64 -18.28 10.50 -7.79
CA LYS A 64 -16.92 11.05 -7.86
C LYS A 64 -15.89 9.92 -7.82
N THR A 65 -14.88 10.00 -8.68
CA THR A 65 -13.73 9.08 -8.67
C THR A 65 -12.46 9.89 -8.43
N VAL A 66 -11.59 9.39 -7.56
CA VAL A 66 -10.24 9.92 -7.35
C VAL A 66 -9.26 8.78 -7.64
N MET A 67 -8.28 9.04 -8.49
CA MET A 67 -7.20 8.09 -8.76
C MET A 67 -5.90 8.63 -8.18
N VAL A 68 -5.21 7.78 -7.44
CA VAL A 68 -3.92 8.07 -6.85
C VAL A 68 -2.93 7.03 -7.35
N GLU A 69 -1.83 7.49 -7.92
CA GLU A 69 -0.71 6.65 -8.27
C GLU A 69 0.37 6.73 -7.21
N VAL A 70 0.82 5.57 -6.74
CA VAL A 70 1.95 5.43 -5.83
C VAL A 70 3.06 4.69 -6.55
N THR A 71 4.24 5.30 -6.63
CA THR A 71 5.43 4.69 -7.23
C THR A 71 6.60 4.70 -6.26
N GLY A 72 7.48 3.72 -6.40
CA GLY A 72 8.71 3.65 -5.61
C GLY A 72 9.56 2.43 -5.95
N PHE A 73 10.62 2.24 -5.18
CA PHE A 73 11.43 1.02 -5.21
C PHE A 73 10.64 -0.17 -4.69
N ASP A 74 11.20 -1.37 -4.83
CA ASP A 74 10.69 -2.64 -4.31
C ASP A 74 9.59 -2.50 -3.22
N PRO A 75 8.37 -2.99 -3.48
CA PRO A 75 7.23 -2.76 -2.62
C PRO A 75 7.37 -3.47 -1.26
N GLY A 76 8.05 -4.61 -1.23
CA GLY A 76 8.08 -5.48 -0.04
C GLY A 76 9.02 -5.01 1.06
N TYR A 77 10.21 -4.55 0.69
CA TYR A 77 11.27 -4.20 1.63
C TYR A 77 11.47 -2.69 1.65
N ARG A 78 11.97 -2.10 0.56
CA ARG A 78 12.42 -0.70 0.59
C ARG A 78 11.27 0.27 0.81
N ALA A 79 10.19 0.13 0.04
CA ALA A 79 9.04 1.01 0.18
C ALA A 79 8.36 0.84 1.54
N THR A 80 8.07 -0.39 1.95
CA THR A 80 7.38 -0.68 3.22
C THR A 80 8.21 -0.25 4.44
N SER A 81 9.52 -0.55 4.47
CA SER A 81 10.39 -0.07 5.55
C SER A 81 10.46 1.46 5.60
N THR A 82 10.49 2.12 4.44
CA THR A 82 10.44 3.60 4.38
C THR A 82 9.15 4.12 4.99
N CYS A 83 7.99 3.57 4.60
CA CYS A 83 6.70 3.95 5.18
C CYS A 83 6.66 3.77 6.70
N LEU A 84 7.18 2.64 7.21
CA LEU A 84 7.22 2.36 8.64
C LEU A 84 8.10 3.36 9.41
N VAL A 85 9.32 3.61 8.91
CA VAL A 85 10.25 4.57 9.55
C VAL A 85 9.68 5.98 9.53
N GLN A 86 9.14 6.43 8.40
CA GLN A 86 8.57 7.78 8.28
C GLN A 86 7.29 7.94 9.13
N SER A 87 6.50 6.89 9.27
CA SER A 87 5.35 6.88 10.18
C SER A 87 5.80 6.96 11.64
N GLY A 88 6.84 6.20 12.02
CA GLY A 88 7.41 6.22 13.38
C GLY A 88 7.98 7.58 13.77
N ILE A 89 8.68 8.26 12.86
CA ILE A 89 9.22 9.62 13.09
C ILE A 89 8.12 10.64 13.36
N THR A 90 6.94 10.46 12.75
CA THR A 90 5.81 11.36 12.93
C THR A 90 5.29 11.34 14.38
N GLY A 91 5.48 10.23 15.10
CA GLY A 91 5.00 10.03 16.46
C GLY A 91 3.48 9.90 16.54
N GLY A 92 2.96 9.54 17.72
CA GLY A 92 1.51 9.55 17.99
C GLY A 92 0.69 8.45 17.29
N VAL A 93 -0.63 8.60 17.36
CA VAL A 93 -1.61 7.72 16.71
C VAL A 93 -2.53 8.58 15.87
N PHE A 94 -2.38 8.49 14.55
CA PHE A 94 -3.11 9.30 13.59
C PHE A 94 -3.96 8.42 12.68
N THR A 95 -5.14 8.91 12.32
CA THR A 95 -5.86 8.35 11.17
C THR A 95 -5.13 8.78 9.88
N PRO A 96 -5.19 7.99 8.81
CA PRO A 96 -4.50 8.31 7.56
C PRO A 96 -4.82 9.72 7.02
N GLY A 97 -6.08 10.16 7.10
CA GLY A 97 -6.48 11.49 6.64
C GLY A 97 -5.70 12.61 7.35
N LEU A 98 -5.68 12.57 8.69
CA LEU A 98 -4.97 13.57 9.49
C LEU A 98 -3.44 13.47 9.32
N LEU A 99 -2.93 12.24 9.17
CA LEU A 99 -1.50 12.00 8.96
C LEU A 99 -1.00 12.68 7.67
N PHE A 100 -1.72 12.52 6.55
CA PHE A 100 -1.32 13.08 5.26
C PHE A 100 -1.56 14.59 5.13
N GLU A 101 -2.54 15.14 5.84
CA GLU A 101 -2.82 16.58 5.83
C GLU A 101 -1.91 17.38 6.78
N GLY A 102 -1.61 16.85 7.98
CA GLY A 102 -1.10 17.67 9.08
C GLY A 102 0.37 17.50 9.47
N THR A 103 1.12 16.56 8.88
CA THR A 103 2.40 16.11 9.46
C THR A 103 3.64 16.22 8.55
N GLY A 104 3.47 16.65 7.30
CA GLY A 104 4.55 16.71 6.30
C GLY A 104 5.13 15.34 5.91
N ILE A 105 4.44 14.23 6.26
CA ILE A 105 4.89 12.87 5.92
C ILE A 105 5.01 12.69 4.40
N PHE A 106 4.18 13.38 3.62
CA PHE A 106 4.18 13.32 2.18
C PHE A 106 5.53 13.76 1.58
N ASP A 107 6.07 14.89 2.06
CA ASP A 107 7.37 15.40 1.62
C ASP A 107 8.51 14.47 2.03
N ARG A 108 8.42 13.88 3.23
CA ARG A 108 9.42 12.91 3.70
C ARG A 108 9.42 11.64 2.86
N LEU A 109 8.25 11.11 2.51
CA LEU A 109 8.13 9.94 1.63
C LEU A 109 8.70 10.24 0.25
N LYS A 110 8.40 11.41 -0.30
CA LYS A 110 8.97 11.88 -1.58
C LYS A 110 10.50 11.97 -1.54
N ALA A 111 11.06 12.53 -0.46
CA ALA A 111 12.51 12.60 -0.27
C ALA A 111 13.18 11.21 -0.20
N HIS A 112 12.41 10.16 0.12
CA HIS A 112 12.87 8.78 0.16
C HIS A 112 12.43 7.95 -1.06
N ASN A 113 12.14 8.62 -2.19
CA ASN A 113 11.79 8.00 -3.48
C ASN A 113 10.48 7.20 -3.45
N LEU A 114 9.54 7.62 -2.61
CA LEU A 114 8.16 7.15 -2.67
C LEU A 114 7.27 8.31 -3.09
N TYR A 115 6.78 8.24 -4.33
CA TYR A 115 6.01 9.30 -4.96
C TYR A 115 4.54 8.94 -4.93
N ILE A 116 3.71 9.89 -4.56
CA ILE A 116 2.26 9.79 -4.54
C ILE A 116 1.74 10.92 -5.42
N ASN A 117 1.02 10.60 -6.48
CA ASN A 117 0.52 11.59 -7.43
C ASN A 117 -0.99 11.41 -7.63
N LEU A 118 -1.72 12.51 -7.75
CA LEU A 118 -3.08 12.47 -8.26
C LEU A 118 -3.03 12.21 -9.76
N VAL A 119 -3.91 11.34 -10.24
CA VAL A 119 -4.02 11.01 -11.67
C VAL A 119 -5.44 11.35 -12.11
N ASP A 120 -5.54 12.03 -13.24
CA ASP A 120 -6.83 12.27 -13.89
C ASP A 120 -7.34 10.99 -14.56
N LYS A 121 -8.67 10.91 -14.68
CA LYS A 121 -9.36 9.76 -15.25
C LYS A 121 -9.21 9.69 -16.77
#